data_AF-A0A1V3NSU3-F1
#
_entry.id   AF-A0A1V3NSU3-F1
#
_cell.length_a   1.000
_cell.length_b   1.000
_cell.length_c   1.000
_cell.angle_alpha   90.00
_cell.angle_beta   90.00
_cell.angle_gamma   90.00
#
_symmetry.space_group_name_H-M   'P 1'
#
loop_
_entity.id
_entity.type
_entity.pdbx_description
1 polymer ?
#
loop_
_entity_poly.entity_id
_entity_poly.type
_entity_poly.pdbx_seq_one_letter_code
_entity_poly.pdbx_strand_id
1 'polypeptide(L)'
;MIPVWFKAVYLAFVAVLVPAYTLEHGLLNFLWFSNLALMGGLLAALFESPRLASMMLVAVALLEMGWIIDFLGSLLLGGTPPLGFVDYMYDPEIALFVRLLSLYHLALPFVLFWIVWRLGYDQDAWKVWVVAGTGILILTFFLSSPDRNVNWVWGPGEPQDLISPYAWLGIVIAACAAAWWLTHRLVRIIMGRFDRVI
;
A
#
# COMPACT_ATOMS: atom_id res chain seq x y z
N MET A 1 -9.80 10.10 19.06
CA MET A 1 -9.95 8.70 19.51
C MET A 1 -10.64 7.84 18.46
N ILE A 2 -10.08 6.65 18.26
CA ILE A 2 -10.57 5.62 17.34
C ILE A 2 -11.48 4.64 18.11
N PRO A 3 -12.70 4.32 17.62
CA PRO A 3 -13.61 3.42 18.33
C PRO A 3 -13.04 2.00 18.54
N VAL A 4 -13.34 1.40 19.68
CA VAL A 4 -12.87 0.04 20.03
C VAL A 4 -13.38 -1.01 19.05
N TRP A 5 -14.63 -0.93 18.61
CA TRP A 5 -15.21 -1.88 17.64
C TRP A 5 -14.41 -1.89 16.33
N PHE A 6 -13.95 -0.71 15.88
CA PHE A 6 -13.16 -0.60 14.65
C PHE A 6 -11.80 -1.27 14.82
N LYS A 7 -11.12 -1.03 15.96
CA LYS A 7 -9.85 -1.69 16.29
C LYS A 7 -10.00 -3.22 16.31
N ALA A 8 -11.09 -3.73 16.90
CA ALA A 8 -11.37 -5.16 16.96
C ALA A 8 -11.60 -5.78 15.58
N VAL A 9 -12.41 -5.15 14.72
CA VAL A 9 -12.65 -5.62 13.35
C VAL A 9 -11.37 -5.58 12.52
N TYR A 10 -10.59 -4.50 12.60
CA TYR A 10 -9.34 -4.38 11.88
C TYR A 10 -8.32 -5.45 12.33
N LEU A 11 -8.19 -5.66 13.65
CA LEU A 11 -7.34 -6.71 14.20
C LEU A 11 -7.78 -8.11 13.73
N ALA A 12 -9.08 -8.40 13.77
CA ALA A 12 -9.61 -9.68 13.32
C ALA A 12 -9.33 -9.92 11.82
N PHE A 13 -9.51 -8.88 10.99
CA PHE A 13 -9.19 -8.96 9.57
C PHE A 13 -7.71 -9.28 9.33
N VAL A 14 -6.80 -8.56 9.98
CA VAL A 14 -5.34 -8.80 9.86
C VAL A 14 -4.96 -10.18 10.40
N ALA A 15 -5.58 -10.63 11.50
CA ALA A 15 -5.34 -11.95 12.08
C ALA A 15 -5.74 -13.12 11.15
N VAL A 16 -6.72 -12.90 10.26
CA VAL A 16 -7.10 -13.87 9.21
C VAL A 16 -6.20 -13.73 7.98
N LEU A 17 -5.92 -12.49 7.54
CA LEU A 17 -5.15 -12.22 6.35
C LEU A 17 -3.71 -12.71 6.47
N VAL A 18 -3.04 -12.42 7.58
CA VAL A 18 -1.61 -12.75 7.78
C VAL A 18 -1.32 -14.24 7.56
N PRO A 19 -2.00 -15.20 8.23
CA PRO A 19 -1.74 -16.62 8.00
C PRO A 19 -2.11 -17.05 6.57
N ALA A 20 -3.24 -16.59 6.02
CA ALA A 20 -3.65 -16.95 4.66
C ALA A 20 -2.62 -16.50 3.61
N TYR A 21 -2.17 -15.24 3.69
CA TYR A 21 -1.14 -14.70 2.80
C TYR A 21 0.23 -15.36 3.00
N THR A 22 0.57 -15.73 4.23
CA THR A 22 1.85 -16.41 4.50
C THR A 22 1.89 -17.77 3.82
N LEU A 23 0.78 -18.53 3.86
CA LEU A 23 0.69 -19.83 3.22
C LEU A 23 0.70 -19.73 1.70
N GLU A 24 0.04 -18.73 1.13
CA GLU A 24 -0.06 -18.57 -0.33
C GLU A 24 1.19 -17.93 -0.96
N HIS A 25 1.67 -16.83 -0.39
CA HIS A 25 2.67 -15.95 -1.00
C HIS A 25 4.01 -15.93 -0.26
N GLY A 26 4.06 -16.50 0.95
CA GLY A 26 5.22 -16.43 1.82
C GLY A 26 5.43 -15.05 2.48
N LEU A 27 6.43 -14.98 3.36
CA LEU A 27 6.65 -13.81 4.21
C LEU A 27 7.14 -12.55 3.46
N LEU A 28 7.83 -12.72 2.32
CA LEU A 28 8.30 -11.58 1.53
C LEU A 28 7.15 -10.74 0.97
N ASN A 29 5.96 -11.32 0.81
CA ASN A 29 4.77 -10.61 0.36
C ASN A 29 4.39 -9.45 1.30
N PHE A 30 4.74 -9.52 2.59
CA PHE A 30 4.46 -8.44 3.54
C PHE A 30 5.34 -7.20 3.35
N LEU A 31 6.32 -7.22 2.43
CA LEU A 31 7.07 -6.03 2.01
C LEU A 31 6.33 -5.17 0.99
N TRP A 32 5.24 -5.66 0.38
CA TRP A 32 4.35 -4.81 -0.42
C TRP A 32 3.90 -3.61 0.42
N PHE A 33 3.96 -2.40 -0.17
CA PHE A 33 3.58 -1.20 0.56
C PHE A 33 2.14 -1.24 1.08
N SER A 34 1.22 -1.86 0.33
CA SER A 34 -0.17 -2.07 0.77
C SER A 34 -0.26 -2.92 2.04
N ASN A 35 0.49 -4.02 2.11
CA ASN A 35 0.55 -4.88 3.29
C ASN A 35 1.19 -4.14 4.48
N LEU A 36 2.27 -3.40 4.25
CA LEU A 36 2.89 -2.55 5.27
C LEU A 36 1.92 -1.48 5.78
N ALA A 37 1.16 -0.86 4.88
CA ALA A 37 0.17 0.15 5.23
C ALA A 37 -1.05 -0.41 5.95
N LEU A 38 -1.48 -1.63 5.61
CA LEU A 38 -2.52 -2.36 6.32
C LEU A 38 -2.08 -2.66 7.77
N MET A 39 -0.91 -3.26 7.94
CA MET A 39 -0.39 -3.58 9.28
C MET A 39 -0.05 -2.32 10.08
N GLY A 40 0.63 -1.36 9.46
CA GLY A 40 0.96 -0.07 10.08
C GLY A 40 -0.29 0.76 10.40
N GLY A 41 -1.33 0.66 9.58
CA GLY A 41 -2.63 1.28 9.83
C GLY A 41 -3.34 0.69 11.05
N LEU A 42 -3.28 -0.64 11.23
CA LEU A 42 -3.76 -1.29 12.46
C LEU A 42 -2.99 -0.79 13.68
N LEU A 43 -1.65 -0.75 13.63
CA LEU A 43 -0.83 -0.24 14.73
C LEU A 43 -1.15 1.23 15.02
N ALA A 44 -1.32 2.06 13.99
CA ALA A 44 -1.71 3.45 14.14
C ALA A 44 -3.09 3.60 14.80
N ALA A 45 -4.05 2.74 14.47
CA ALA A 45 -5.36 2.73 15.10
C ALA A 45 -5.31 2.27 16.57
N LEU A 46 -4.52 1.23 16.87
CA LEU A 46 -4.36 0.69 18.22
C LEU A 46 -3.73 1.72 19.16
N PHE A 47 -2.59 2.30 18.74
CA PHE A 47 -1.82 3.27 19.52
C PHE A 47 -2.28 4.73 19.33
N GLU A 48 -3.28 4.96 18.48
CA GLU A 48 -3.78 6.29 18.11
C GLU A 48 -2.66 7.25 17.69
N SER A 49 -1.69 6.75 16.92
CA SER A 49 -0.53 7.52 16.46
C SER A 49 -0.86 8.30 15.17
N PRO A 50 -1.02 9.64 15.22
CA PRO A 50 -1.27 10.44 14.02
C PRO A 50 -0.12 10.38 13.03
N ARG A 51 1.12 10.32 13.52
CA ARG A 51 2.33 10.22 12.69
C ARG A 51 2.34 8.93 11.88
N LEU A 52 2.13 7.78 12.54
CA LEU A 52 2.12 6.49 11.85
C LEU A 52 0.96 6.40 10.86
N ALA A 53 -0.24 6.86 11.25
CA ALA A 53 -1.38 6.92 10.34
C ALA A 53 -1.08 7.78 9.10
N SER A 54 -0.45 8.93 9.30
CA SER A 54 -0.06 9.86 8.23
C SER A 54 1.02 9.27 7.33
N MET A 55 2.01 8.55 7.89
CA MET A 55 3.01 7.82 7.12
C MET A 55 2.35 6.77 6.22
N MET A 56 1.48 5.92 6.77
CA MET A 56 0.81 4.87 6.00
C MET A 56 -0.13 5.45 4.95
N LEU A 57 -0.86 6.52 5.25
CA LEU A 57 -1.68 7.21 4.26
C LEU A 57 -0.83 7.75 3.10
N VAL A 58 0.27 8.44 3.40
CA VAL A 58 1.19 8.96 2.38
C VAL A 58 1.81 7.83 1.56
N ALA A 59 2.11 6.70 2.20
CA ALA A 59 2.73 5.55 1.58
C ALA A 59 1.94 5.00 0.41
N VAL A 60 0.62 4.88 0.58
CA VAL A 60 -0.18 4.06 -0.34
C VAL A 60 -1.37 4.78 -0.95
N ALA A 61 -1.86 5.91 -0.45
CA ALA A 61 -3.16 6.44 -0.90
C ALA A 61 -3.26 6.61 -2.42
N LEU A 62 -2.25 7.21 -3.06
CA LEU A 62 -2.25 7.38 -4.51
C LEU A 62 -2.00 6.06 -5.27
N LEU A 63 -1.17 5.17 -4.74
CA LEU A 63 -0.89 3.86 -5.34
C LEU A 63 -2.15 2.97 -5.31
N GLU A 64 -2.87 2.97 -4.19
CA GLU A 64 -4.16 2.30 -4.02
C GLU A 64 -5.22 2.89 -4.95
N MET A 65 -5.22 4.21 -5.22
CA MET A 65 -6.11 4.75 -6.25
C MET A 65 -5.82 4.12 -7.63
N GLY A 66 -4.55 3.89 -7.96
CA GLY A 66 -4.16 3.16 -9.17
C GLY A 66 -4.73 1.74 -9.19
N TRP A 67 -4.57 1.00 -8.09
CA TRP A 67 -5.14 -0.35 -7.94
C TRP A 67 -6.67 -0.34 -8.09
N ILE A 68 -7.36 0.61 -7.45
CA ILE A 68 -8.83 0.73 -7.53
C ILE A 68 -9.30 1.05 -8.95
N ILE A 69 -8.63 1.97 -9.63
CA ILE A 69 -8.95 2.31 -11.03
C ILE A 69 -8.78 1.09 -11.92
N ASP A 70 -7.70 0.34 -11.75
CA ASP A 70 -7.42 -0.86 -12.52
C ASP A 70 -8.46 -1.96 -12.26
N PHE A 71 -8.82 -2.20 -11.00
CA PHE A 71 -9.84 -3.18 -10.61
C PHE A 71 -11.24 -2.82 -11.09
N LEU A 72 -11.65 -1.56 -10.96
CA LEU A 72 -12.97 -1.15 -11.48
C LEU A 72 -12.97 -1.19 -13.01
N GLY A 73 -11.86 -0.81 -13.64
CA GLY A 73 -11.65 -0.94 -15.08
C GLY A 73 -11.76 -2.39 -15.54
N SER A 74 -11.12 -3.32 -14.85
CA SER A 74 -11.17 -4.75 -15.18
C SER A 74 -12.59 -5.31 -15.10
N LEU A 75 -13.38 -4.92 -14.11
CA LEU A 75 -14.80 -5.30 -14.02
C LEU A 75 -15.63 -4.80 -15.21
N LEU A 76 -15.38 -3.56 -15.67
CA LEU A 76 -16.07 -2.99 -16.83
C LEU A 76 -15.61 -3.64 -18.15
N LEU A 77 -14.36 -4.12 -18.21
CA LEU A 77 -13.74 -4.74 -19.38
C LEU A 77 -13.80 -6.28 -19.34
N GLY A 78 -14.78 -6.86 -18.62
CA GLY A 78 -15.04 -8.30 -18.63
C GLY A 78 -13.95 -9.15 -17.97
N GLY A 79 -13.23 -8.58 -17.00
CA GLY A 79 -12.13 -9.23 -16.29
C GLY A 79 -10.74 -8.97 -16.85
N THR A 80 -10.57 -7.93 -17.69
CA THR A 80 -9.27 -7.58 -18.29
C THR A 80 -8.71 -6.30 -17.66
N PRO A 81 -7.69 -6.37 -16.79
CA PRO A 81 -7.09 -5.19 -16.16
C PRO A 81 -6.37 -4.29 -17.18
N PRO A 82 -6.73 -3.00 -17.30
CA PRO A 82 -6.11 -2.09 -18.26
C PRO A 82 -4.64 -1.73 -17.96
N LEU A 83 -4.21 -1.79 -16.70
CA LEU A 83 -2.87 -1.40 -16.23
C LEU A 83 -2.05 -2.59 -15.72
N GLY A 84 -2.66 -3.76 -15.54
CA GLY A 84 -2.01 -4.99 -15.06
C GLY A 84 -1.69 -4.99 -13.55
N PHE A 85 -2.20 -4.03 -12.78
CA PHE A 85 -1.95 -3.93 -11.35
C PHE A 85 -2.72 -4.99 -10.57
N VAL A 86 -3.83 -5.47 -11.13
CA VAL A 86 -4.72 -6.45 -10.51
C VAL A 86 -4.79 -7.77 -11.28
N ASP A 87 -3.82 -8.09 -12.14
CA ASP A 87 -3.80 -9.34 -12.90
C ASP A 87 -3.90 -10.57 -11.98
N TYR A 88 -3.23 -10.53 -10.83
CA TYR A 88 -3.29 -11.58 -9.80
C TYR A 88 -4.71 -11.80 -9.22
N MET A 89 -5.63 -10.84 -9.33
CA MET A 89 -7.03 -11.02 -8.93
C MET A 89 -7.79 -11.96 -9.86
N TYR A 90 -7.26 -12.23 -11.05
CA TYR A 90 -7.84 -13.13 -12.04
C TYR A 90 -7.08 -14.44 -12.18
N ASP A 91 -5.94 -14.58 -11.51
CA ASP A 91 -5.12 -15.79 -11.51
C ASP A 91 -5.83 -16.97 -10.80
N PRO A 92 -6.13 -18.08 -11.49
CA PRO A 92 -6.74 -19.26 -10.88
C PRO A 92 -5.79 -20.05 -9.98
N GLU A 93 -4.47 -19.85 -10.08
CA GLU A 93 -3.48 -20.48 -9.19
C GLU A 93 -3.54 -19.88 -7.78
N ILE A 94 -4.00 -18.63 -7.67
CA ILE A 94 -4.23 -17.98 -6.37
C ILE A 94 -5.62 -18.35 -5.85
N ALA A 95 -5.66 -18.92 -4.64
CA ALA A 95 -6.90 -19.33 -3.99
C ALA A 95 -7.92 -18.17 -3.96
N LEU A 96 -9.18 -18.46 -4.34
CA LEU A 96 -10.24 -17.43 -4.39
C LEU A 96 -10.37 -16.67 -3.06
N PHE A 97 -10.23 -17.37 -1.94
CA PHE A 97 -10.25 -16.76 -0.62
C PHE A 97 -9.16 -15.69 -0.43
N VAL A 98 -7.93 -15.94 -0.90
CA VAL A 98 -6.80 -15.01 -0.83
C VAL A 98 -7.03 -13.80 -1.74
N ARG A 99 -7.58 -14.02 -2.94
CA ARG A 99 -7.97 -12.93 -3.84
C ARG A 99 -9.08 -12.06 -3.22
N LEU A 100 -10.08 -12.66 -2.57
CA LEU A 100 -11.12 -11.92 -1.84
C LEU A 100 -10.56 -11.12 -0.66
N LEU A 101 -9.58 -11.66 0.07
CA LEU A 101 -8.89 -10.91 1.13
C LEU A 101 -8.17 -9.67 0.56
N SER A 102 -7.62 -9.79 -0.64
CA SER A 102 -6.96 -8.68 -1.34
C SER A 102 -7.89 -7.52 -1.69
N LEU A 103 -9.22 -7.70 -1.62
CA LEU A 103 -10.16 -6.59 -1.76
C LEU A 103 -10.04 -5.52 -0.67
N TYR A 104 -9.18 -5.73 0.36
CA TYR A 104 -8.83 -4.66 1.29
C TYR A 104 -8.28 -3.42 0.59
N HIS A 105 -7.66 -3.56 -0.58
CA HIS A 105 -7.18 -2.45 -1.41
C HIS A 105 -8.28 -1.42 -1.71
N LEU A 106 -9.53 -1.88 -1.90
CA LEU A 106 -10.69 -1.01 -2.08
C LEU A 106 -10.98 -0.13 -0.86
N ALA A 107 -10.67 -0.61 0.35
CA ALA A 107 -11.02 0.06 1.61
C ALA A 107 -9.85 0.84 2.21
N LEU A 108 -8.62 0.32 2.08
CA LEU A 108 -7.43 0.78 2.78
C LEU A 108 -7.16 2.29 2.68
N PRO A 109 -7.12 2.93 1.49
CA PRO A 109 -6.83 4.35 1.40
C PRO A 109 -7.88 5.21 2.12
N PHE A 110 -9.15 4.81 2.07
CA PHE A 110 -10.25 5.52 2.74
C PHE A 110 -10.24 5.29 4.25
N VAL A 111 -9.93 4.07 4.68
CA VAL A 111 -9.75 3.73 6.10
C VAL A 111 -8.60 4.53 6.70
N LEU A 112 -7.43 4.56 6.04
CA LEU A 112 -6.29 5.34 6.48
C LEU A 112 -6.61 6.84 6.50
N PHE A 113 -7.31 7.34 5.47
CA PHE A 113 -7.74 8.73 5.42
C PHE A 113 -8.65 9.06 6.60
N TRP A 114 -9.60 8.19 6.92
CA TRP A 114 -10.48 8.36 8.06
C TRP A 114 -9.73 8.31 9.41
N ILE A 115 -8.75 7.40 9.58
CA ILE A 115 -7.91 7.38 10.79
C ILE A 115 -7.17 8.71 10.94
N VAL A 116 -6.53 9.19 9.86
CA VAL A 116 -5.83 10.48 9.82
C VAL A 116 -6.79 11.64 10.07
N TRP A 117 -8.01 11.60 9.53
CA TRP A 117 -9.05 12.58 9.82
C TRP A 117 -9.39 12.68 11.31
N ARG A 118 -9.45 11.54 11.99
CA ARG A 118 -9.78 11.43 13.41
C ARG A 118 -8.63 11.84 14.32
N LEU A 119 -7.38 11.58 13.92
CA LEU A 119 -6.18 11.79 14.75
C LEU A 119 -5.42 13.09 14.42
N GLY A 120 -5.63 13.66 13.24
CA GLY A 120 -4.83 14.76 12.70
C GLY A 120 -3.76 14.26 11.73
N TYR A 121 -3.50 15.07 10.71
CA TYR A 121 -2.45 14.83 9.72
C TYR A 121 -1.14 15.47 10.16
N ASP A 122 -0.15 14.65 10.50
CA ASP A 122 1.21 15.10 10.82
C ASP A 122 1.93 15.48 9.52
N GLN A 123 2.18 16.79 9.35
CA GLN A 123 2.76 17.32 8.12
C GLN A 123 4.22 16.90 7.86
N ASP A 124 4.91 16.35 8.85
CA ASP A 124 6.30 15.88 8.74
C ASP A 124 6.40 14.37 8.54
N ALA A 125 5.30 13.63 8.71
CA ALA A 125 5.24 12.18 8.55
C ALA A 125 5.76 11.70 7.18
N TRP A 126 5.52 12.47 6.11
CA TRP A 126 6.01 12.10 4.78
C TRP A 126 7.53 12.06 4.69
N LYS A 127 8.26 12.93 5.42
CA LYS A 127 9.73 12.97 5.41
C LYS A 127 10.30 11.68 6.00
N VAL A 128 9.70 11.23 7.11
CA VAL A 128 10.06 9.96 7.76
C VAL A 128 9.72 8.80 6.83
N TRP A 129 8.55 8.84 6.19
CA TRP A 129 8.14 7.80 5.25
C TRP A 129 9.04 7.72 4.01
N VAL A 130 9.48 8.82 3.42
CA VAL A 130 10.39 8.78 2.26
C VAL A 130 11.66 7.99 2.60
N VAL A 131 12.26 8.24 3.77
CA VAL A 131 13.45 7.49 4.21
C VAL A 131 13.12 6.01 4.44
N ALA A 132 12.05 5.72 5.18
CA ALA A 132 11.65 4.36 5.49
C ALA A 132 11.27 3.55 4.24
N GLY A 133 10.43 4.13 3.38
CA GLY A 133 9.95 3.55 2.13
C GLY A 133 11.08 3.32 1.13
N THR A 134 12.03 4.24 1.00
CA THR A 134 13.24 4.00 0.19
C THR A 134 14.06 2.85 0.76
N GLY A 135 14.26 2.80 2.08
CA GLY A 135 14.92 1.67 2.74
C GLY A 135 14.21 0.34 2.49
N ILE A 136 12.87 0.35 2.51
CA ILE A 136 12.04 -0.82 2.18
C ILE A 136 12.25 -1.24 0.73
N LEU A 137 12.24 -0.33 -0.27
CA LEU A 137 12.49 -0.71 -1.67
C LEU A 137 13.86 -1.34 -1.87
N ILE A 138 14.89 -0.78 -1.25
CA ILE A 138 16.25 -1.32 -1.30
C ILE A 138 16.27 -2.71 -0.66
N LEU A 139 15.67 -2.86 0.51
CA LEU A 139 15.57 -4.15 1.19
C LEU A 139 14.81 -5.17 0.34
N THR A 140 13.66 -4.77 -0.23
CA THR A 140 12.86 -5.61 -1.13
C THR A 140 13.69 -6.05 -2.32
N PHE A 141 14.44 -5.16 -2.97
CA PHE A 141 15.30 -5.52 -4.10
C PHE A 141 16.36 -6.58 -3.75
N PHE A 142 16.95 -6.52 -2.55
CA PHE A 142 17.95 -7.51 -2.13
C PHE A 142 17.37 -8.80 -1.56
N LEU A 143 16.14 -8.78 -1.04
CA LEU A 143 15.49 -9.96 -0.45
C LEU A 143 14.56 -10.69 -1.42
N SER A 144 14.06 -9.99 -2.43
CA SER A 144 13.20 -10.56 -3.45
C SER A 144 14.00 -11.04 -4.64
N SER A 145 13.32 -11.72 -5.55
CA SER A 145 13.86 -12.24 -6.79
C SER A 145 12.97 -11.78 -7.95
N PRO A 146 13.43 -11.84 -9.22
CA PRO A 146 12.61 -11.48 -10.36
C PRO A 146 11.24 -12.18 -10.38
N ASP A 147 11.18 -13.48 -10.06
CA ASP A 147 9.92 -14.24 -9.93
C ASP A 147 9.00 -13.71 -8.81
N ARG A 148 9.54 -12.99 -7.85
CA ARG A 148 8.82 -12.36 -6.73
C ARG A 148 9.01 -10.85 -6.76
N ASN A 149 8.47 -10.23 -7.81
CA ASN A 149 8.59 -8.81 -8.12
C ASN A 149 7.81 -7.86 -7.16
N VAL A 150 8.04 -8.01 -5.86
CA VAL A 150 7.40 -7.19 -4.81
C VAL A 150 7.74 -5.72 -4.98
N ASN A 151 6.74 -4.84 -4.88
CA ASN A 151 6.86 -3.39 -5.17
C ASN A 151 7.43 -3.07 -6.56
N TRP A 152 7.36 -4.02 -7.50
CA TRP A 152 7.85 -3.87 -8.87
C TRP A 152 9.34 -3.49 -8.97
N VAL A 153 10.15 -3.90 -8.01
CA VAL A 153 11.59 -3.58 -7.98
C VAL A 153 12.41 -4.26 -9.08
N TRP A 154 11.83 -5.21 -9.82
CA TRP A 154 12.45 -5.92 -10.96
C TRP A 154 11.84 -5.56 -12.33
N GLY A 155 10.66 -4.95 -12.38
CA GLY A 155 10.03 -4.48 -13.62
C GLY A 155 8.56 -4.10 -13.42
N PRO A 156 7.91 -3.46 -14.40
CA PRO A 156 6.50 -3.06 -14.30
C PRO A 156 5.59 -4.30 -14.48
N GLY A 157 5.02 -4.80 -13.38
CA GLY A 157 4.27 -6.06 -13.37
C GLY A 157 5.22 -7.26 -13.41
N GLU A 158 5.84 -7.47 -14.58
CA GLU A 158 6.84 -8.53 -14.81
C GLU A 158 8.27 -7.99 -14.77
N PRO A 159 9.28 -8.83 -14.48
CA PRO A 159 10.68 -8.47 -14.61
C PRO A 159 11.03 -7.96 -16.01
N GLN A 160 11.96 -7.00 -16.06
CA GLN A 160 12.44 -6.42 -17.31
C GLN A 160 13.96 -6.53 -17.45
N ASP A 161 14.43 -6.64 -18.71
CA ASP A 161 15.85 -6.71 -19.06
C ASP A 161 16.31 -5.56 -19.98
N LEU A 162 15.48 -4.53 -20.17
CA LEU A 162 15.78 -3.37 -21.03
C LEU A 162 16.90 -2.49 -20.47
N ILE A 163 16.93 -2.33 -19.14
CA ILE A 163 17.95 -1.57 -18.42
C ILE A 163 18.45 -2.38 -17.22
N SER A 164 19.64 -2.02 -16.71
CA SER A 164 20.20 -2.70 -15.53
C SER A 164 19.23 -2.67 -14.34
N PRO A 165 19.17 -3.74 -13.52
CA PRO A 165 18.29 -3.79 -12.35
C PRO A 165 18.47 -2.62 -11.37
N TYR A 166 19.71 -2.13 -11.20
CA TYR A 166 19.99 -0.96 -10.37
C TYR A 166 19.42 0.34 -10.95
N ALA A 167 19.47 0.51 -12.27
CA ALA A 167 18.85 1.66 -12.94
C ALA A 167 17.33 1.63 -12.81
N TRP A 168 16.73 0.44 -12.96
CA TRP A 168 15.29 0.25 -12.73
C TRP A 168 14.90 0.53 -11.27
N LEU A 169 15.64 0.00 -10.29
CA LEU A 169 15.43 0.32 -8.88
C LEU A 169 15.49 1.83 -8.62
N GLY A 170 16.44 2.54 -9.24
CA GLY A 170 16.52 4.00 -9.17
C GLY A 170 15.27 4.71 -9.71
N ILE A 171 14.71 4.21 -10.82
CA ILE A 171 13.44 4.70 -11.38
C ILE A 171 12.28 4.45 -10.42
N VAL A 172 12.17 3.24 -9.86
CA VAL A 172 11.12 2.88 -8.89
C VAL A 172 11.19 3.77 -7.65
N ILE A 173 12.39 3.96 -7.09
CA ILE A 173 12.59 4.86 -5.94
C ILE A 173 12.16 6.29 -6.28
N ALA A 174 12.56 6.81 -7.45
CA ALA A 174 12.19 8.16 -7.87
C ALA A 174 10.67 8.30 -8.09
N ALA A 175 10.04 7.32 -8.73
CA ALA A 175 8.61 7.28 -8.99
C ALA A 175 7.80 7.21 -7.67
N CYS A 176 8.19 6.34 -6.74
CA CYS A 176 7.57 6.24 -5.43
C CYS A 176 7.75 7.52 -4.61
N ALA A 177 8.95 8.12 -4.60
CA ALA A 177 9.20 9.38 -3.90
C ALA A 177 8.34 10.52 -4.45
N ALA A 178 8.19 10.60 -5.78
CA ALA A 178 7.29 11.56 -6.42
C ALA A 178 5.82 11.32 -6.04
N ALA A 179 5.37 10.06 -6.04
CA ALA A 179 4.01 9.68 -5.63
C ALA A 179 3.74 10.01 -4.16
N TRP A 180 4.68 9.74 -3.25
CA TRP A 180 4.56 10.08 -1.83
C TRP A 180 4.54 11.59 -1.60
N TRP A 181 5.39 12.34 -2.29
CA TRP A 181 5.37 13.80 -2.23
C TRP A 181 4.02 14.34 -2.72
N LEU A 182 3.52 13.88 -3.87
CA LEU A 182 2.23 14.30 -4.40
C LEU A 182 1.09 13.96 -3.43
N THR A 183 1.10 12.74 -2.87
CA THR A 183 0.12 12.31 -1.86
C THR A 183 0.16 13.22 -0.63
N HIS A 184 1.34 13.55 -0.11
CA HIS A 184 1.50 14.52 0.98
C HIS A 184 0.89 15.88 0.63
N ARG A 185 1.17 16.41 -0.57
CA ARG A 185 0.64 17.71 -1.00
C ARG A 185 -0.89 17.69 -1.04
N LEU A 186 -1.49 16.66 -1.63
CA LEU A 186 -2.94 16.51 -1.74
C LEU A 186 -3.60 16.38 -0.37
N VAL A 187 -3.09 15.47 0.49
CA VAL A 187 -3.62 15.28 1.84
C VAL A 187 -3.48 16.55 2.66
N ARG A 188 -2.32 17.22 2.63
CA ARG A 188 -2.12 18.49 3.35
C ARG A 188 -3.12 19.57 2.93
N ILE A 189 -3.38 19.70 1.63
CA ILE A 189 -4.37 20.66 1.11
C ILE A 189 -5.77 20.31 1.62
N ILE A 190 -6.17 19.05 1.50
CA ILE A 190 -7.51 18.59 1.93
C ILE A 190 -7.67 18.80 3.44
N MET A 191 -6.74 18.28 4.24
CA MET A 191 -6.80 18.34 5.71
C MET A 191 -6.69 19.77 6.23
N GLY A 192 -5.91 20.63 5.56
CA GLY A 192 -5.75 22.04 5.92
C GLY A 192 -7.04 22.85 5.77
N ARG A 193 -7.95 22.47 4.87
CA ARG A 193 -9.27 23.11 4.73
C ARG A 193 -10.19 22.90 5.93
N PHE A 194 -9.86 21.94 6.79
CA PHE A 194 -10.67 21.54 7.94
C PHE A 194 -9.91 21.67 9.26
N ASP A 195 -8.80 22.41 9.28
CA ASP A 195 -7.92 22.59 10.45
C ASP A 195 -7.48 21.26 11.08
N ARG A 196 -7.25 20.25 10.24
CA ARG A 196 -6.82 18.90 10.64
C ARG A 196 -5.34 18.64 10.46
N VAL A 197 -4.54 19.65 10.11
CA VAL A 197 -3.07 19.53 10.02
C VAL A 197 -2.47 19.85 11.38
N ILE A 198 -1.60 18.98 11.85
CA ILE A 198 -0.83 19.13 13.10
C ILE A 198 0.67 19.16 12.81
#